data_AF-A0A915PIL8-F1
#
_entry.id   AF-A0A915PIL8-F1
#
_cell.length_a   1.000
_cell.length_b   1.000
_cell.length_c   1.000
_cell.angle_alpha   90.00
_cell.angle_beta   90.00
_cell.angle_gamma   90.00
#
_symmetry.space_group_name_H-M   'P 1'
#
loop_
_entity.id
_entity.type
_entity.pdbx_description
1 polymer ?
#
loop_
_entity_poly.entity_id
_entity_poly.type
_entity_poly.pdbx_seq_one_letter_code
_entity_poly.pdbx_strand_id
1 'polypeptide(L)'
;MIVSSFLILTGTFFKIIEAYNRPNHFGNPCVLCKCFVEYTDRDLPITLKPYGVAIDGYSTTEDQCLATCLKDSRCKAAVYGLIGGRDVFTCELYETTTVNQLIYVPNVNIYLPKRKSGCKVYYDHIQSSKLTDRQEEITKRKVSYLTLLGQRNHFAFG
;
A
#
# COMPACT_ATOMS: atom_id res chain seq x y z
N MET A 1 23.64 33.76 33.73
CA MET A 1 23.11 33.58 32.35
C MET A 1 22.89 32.09 32.07
N ILE A 2 21.94 31.43 32.76
CA ILE A 2 21.70 29.97 32.65
C ILE A 2 20.21 29.74 32.36
N VAL A 3 19.69 30.30 31.26
CA VAL A 3 18.27 30.13 30.91
C VAL A 3 18.07 29.76 29.43
N SER A 4 19.04 29.99 28.55
CA SER A 4 18.87 29.76 27.10
C SER A 4 19.17 28.34 26.62
N SER A 5 19.83 27.49 27.42
CA SER A 5 20.28 26.17 26.95
C SER A 5 19.25 25.04 27.14
N PHE A 6 18.23 25.23 27.98
CA PHE A 6 17.20 24.21 28.22
C PHE A 6 16.08 24.18 27.16
N LEU A 7 15.88 25.29 26.42
CA LEU A 7 14.82 25.40 25.40
C LEU A 7 15.17 24.76 24.05
N ILE A 8 16.46 24.50 23.78
CA ILE A 8 16.90 23.92 22.50
C ILE A 8 16.81 22.38 22.53
N LEU A 9 17.00 21.78 23.71
CA LEU A 9 16.86 20.33 23.92
C LEU A 9 15.39 19.88 23.85
N THR A 10 14.45 20.66 24.37
CA THR A 10 13.02 20.30 24.30
C THR A 10 12.46 20.41 22.87
N GLY A 11 12.85 21.42 22.10
CA GLY A 11 12.38 21.60 20.72
C GLY A 11 12.90 20.55 19.73
N THR A 12 14.08 19.98 19.96
CA THR A 12 14.65 18.91 19.12
C THR A 12 14.03 17.55 19.42
N PHE A 13 13.73 17.25 20.69
CA PHE A 13 12.99 16.03 21.07
C PHE A 13 11.56 16.01 20.51
N PHE A 14 10.85 17.14 20.49
CA PHE A 14 9.49 17.20 19.92
C PHE A 14 9.44 16.89 18.41
N LYS A 15 10.44 17.35 17.64
CA LYS A 15 10.51 17.05 16.20
C LYS A 15 10.85 15.58 15.89
N ILE A 16 11.62 14.92 16.76
CA ILE A 16 11.91 13.48 16.61
C ILE A 16 10.63 12.65 16.86
N ILE A 17 9.80 13.05 17.83
CA ILE A 17 8.52 12.37 18.12
C ILE A 17 7.52 12.55 16.97
N GLU A 18 7.46 13.73 16.35
CA GLU A 18 6.60 13.97 15.16
C GLU A 18 7.04 13.17 13.93
N ALA A 19 8.34 12.98 13.72
CA ALA A 19 8.84 12.17 12.60
C ALA A 19 8.60 10.65 12.82
N TYR A 20 8.65 10.18 14.07
CA TYR A 20 8.37 8.78 14.43
C TYR A 20 6.88 8.42 14.26
N ASN A 21 5.98 9.37 14.45
CA ASN A 21 4.52 9.15 14.39
C ASN A 21 3.91 9.28 12.99
N ARG A 22 4.72 9.45 11.93
CA ARG A 22 4.16 9.39 10.57
C ARG A 22 3.83 7.94 10.21
N PRO A 23 2.61 7.64 9.74
CA PRO A 23 2.31 6.32 9.20
C PRO A 23 3.31 5.99 8.09
N ASN A 24 3.99 4.85 8.24
CA ASN A 24 4.97 4.38 7.27
C ASN A 24 4.23 3.90 6.02
N HIS A 25 4.18 4.77 5.01
CA HIS A 25 3.70 4.46 3.68
C HIS A 25 4.91 4.12 2.80
N PHE A 26 4.98 2.89 2.28
CA PHE A 26 6.19 2.36 1.61
C PHE A 26 7.47 2.54 2.43
N GLY A 27 7.37 2.24 3.74
CA GLY A 27 8.43 2.50 4.70
C GLY A 27 9.15 1.22 5.11
N ASN A 28 10.48 1.24 5.03
CA ASN A 28 11.33 0.17 5.53
C ASN A 28 11.54 0.36 7.05
N PRO A 29 11.21 -0.63 7.91
CA PRO A 29 10.81 -1.98 7.55
C PRO A 29 9.30 -2.20 7.47
N CYS A 30 8.84 -2.68 6.31
CA CYS A 30 7.56 -3.36 6.19
C CYS A 30 7.69 -4.74 6.85
N VAL A 31 7.10 -4.89 8.03
CA VAL A 31 7.31 -6.08 8.88
C VAL A 31 6.59 -7.29 8.30
N LEU A 32 5.45 -7.09 7.62
CA LEU A 32 4.64 -8.15 7.06
C LEU A 32 5.01 -8.53 5.63
N CYS A 33 5.75 -7.71 4.89
CA CYS A 33 6.10 -7.98 3.48
C CYS A 33 6.79 -9.34 3.30
N LYS A 34 7.61 -9.78 4.26
CA LYS A 34 8.22 -11.13 4.25
C LYS A 34 7.21 -12.29 4.18
N CYS A 35 5.99 -12.08 4.66
CA CYS A 35 4.89 -13.05 4.62
C CYS A 35 4.17 -13.12 3.27
N PHE A 36 4.59 -12.31 2.30
CA PHE A 36 4.01 -12.23 0.97
C PHE A 36 5.05 -12.45 -0.12
N VAL A 37 4.57 -12.87 -1.29
CA VAL A 37 5.31 -12.72 -2.55
C VAL A 37 4.92 -11.37 -3.12
N GLU A 38 5.91 -10.51 -3.32
CA GLU A 38 5.74 -9.15 -3.78
C GLU A 38 5.99 -9.05 -5.29
N TYR A 39 5.13 -8.33 -6.00
CA TYR A 39 5.32 -7.90 -7.38
C TYR A 39 5.33 -6.38 -7.40
N THR A 40 6.51 -5.80 -7.63
CA THR A 40 6.73 -4.35 -7.57
C THR A 40 6.28 -3.65 -8.84
N ASP A 41 5.76 -2.44 -8.71
CA ASP A 41 5.22 -1.63 -9.81
C ASP A 41 4.18 -2.37 -10.67
N ARG A 42 3.40 -3.25 -10.02
CA ARG A 42 2.33 -4.04 -10.63
C ARG A 42 1.02 -3.79 -9.92
N ASP A 43 -0.06 -3.89 -10.70
CA ASP A 43 -1.42 -3.96 -10.20
C ASP A 43 -2.17 -5.11 -10.91
N LEU A 44 -3.26 -5.57 -10.31
CA LEU A 44 -4.10 -6.63 -10.84
C LEU A 44 -4.85 -6.15 -12.10
N PRO A 45 -5.18 -7.05 -13.03
CA PRO A 45 -5.93 -6.70 -14.23
C PRO A 45 -7.29 -6.10 -13.89
N ILE A 46 -7.79 -5.24 -14.77
CA ILE A 46 -9.09 -4.57 -14.64
C ILE A 46 -10.28 -5.54 -14.55
N THR A 47 -10.13 -6.75 -15.07
CA THR A 47 -11.15 -7.81 -15.01
C THR A 47 -11.35 -8.34 -13.59
N LEU A 48 -10.33 -8.19 -12.72
CA LEU A 48 -10.42 -8.54 -11.31
C LEU A 48 -10.81 -7.30 -10.51
N LYS A 49 -11.90 -7.42 -9.76
CA LYS A 49 -12.41 -6.37 -8.89
C LYS A 49 -12.02 -6.67 -7.44
N PRO A 50 -11.57 -5.67 -6.67
CA PRO A 50 -11.37 -5.86 -5.24
C PRO A 50 -12.73 -6.04 -4.56
N TYR A 51 -12.80 -6.93 -3.59
CA TYR A 51 -13.99 -7.08 -2.75
C TYR A 51 -14.02 -6.06 -1.61
N GLY A 52 -12.88 -5.41 -1.33
CA GLY A 52 -12.78 -4.38 -0.32
C GLY A 52 -11.62 -3.44 -0.59
N VAL A 53 -11.86 -2.15 -0.37
CA VAL A 53 -10.87 -1.08 -0.49
C VAL A 53 -10.82 -0.32 0.84
N ALA A 54 -9.64 0.02 1.35
CA ALA A 54 -9.55 0.80 2.58
C ALA A 54 -10.23 2.17 2.43
N ILE A 55 -11.05 2.55 3.43
CA ILE A 55 -11.78 3.82 3.43
C ILE A 55 -10.82 5.02 3.42
N ASP A 56 -9.79 4.93 4.27
CA ASP A 56 -8.83 5.99 4.49
C ASP A 56 -7.47 5.61 3.88
N GLY A 57 -7.31 5.96 2.61
CA GLY A 57 -6.08 5.78 1.88
C GLY A 57 -4.93 6.65 2.37
N TYR A 58 -5.19 7.74 3.10
CA TYR A 58 -4.13 8.61 3.59
C TYR A 58 -3.50 8.08 4.87
N SER A 59 -4.23 7.36 5.72
CA SER A 59 -3.71 6.83 6.98
C SER A 59 -3.39 5.34 6.95
N THR A 60 -3.88 4.60 5.94
CA THR A 60 -3.63 3.16 5.84
C THR A 60 -2.18 2.89 5.49
N THR A 61 -1.44 2.33 6.44
CA THR A 61 -0.07 1.84 6.23
C THR A 61 -0.06 0.52 5.45
N GLU A 62 1.10 0.19 4.89
CA GLU A 62 1.34 -1.06 4.18
C GLU A 62 1.09 -2.28 5.09
N ASP A 63 1.66 -2.29 6.30
CA ASP A 63 1.48 -3.37 7.26
C ASP A 63 0.01 -3.53 7.70
N GLN A 64 -0.76 -2.45 7.84
CA GLN A 64 -2.20 -2.55 8.13
C GLN A 64 -2.96 -3.21 6.97
N CYS A 65 -2.62 -2.86 5.73
CA CYS A 65 -3.23 -3.50 4.55
C CYS A 65 -2.94 -5.00 4.53
N LEU A 66 -1.68 -5.37 4.72
CA LEU A 66 -1.22 -6.76 4.73
C LEU A 66 -1.80 -7.55 5.90
N ALA A 67 -1.86 -6.96 7.10
CA ALA A 67 -2.48 -7.59 8.27
C ALA A 67 -3.96 -7.86 8.02
N THR A 68 -4.67 -6.91 7.39
CA THR A 68 -6.08 -7.08 7.02
C THR A 68 -6.26 -8.27 6.08
N CYS A 69 -5.37 -8.41 5.08
CA CYS A 69 -5.39 -9.56 4.17
C CYS A 69 -5.05 -10.89 4.87
N LEU A 70 -4.09 -10.93 5.79
CA LEU A 70 -3.75 -12.15 6.54
C LEU A 70 -4.88 -12.59 7.47
N LYS A 71 -5.62 -11.64 8.05
CA LYS A 71 -6.75 -11.89 8.95
C LYS A 71 -8.03 -12.30 8.20
N ASP A 72 -8.19 -11.94 6.93
CA ASP A 72 -9.35 -12.32 6.12
C ASP A 72 -9.08 -13.60 5.30
N SER A 73 -9.82 -14.67 5.56
CA SER A 73 -9.66 -15.95 4.87
C SER A 73 -9.95 -15.89 3.37
N ARG A 74 -10.74 -14.90 2.91
CA ARG A 74 -11.06 -14.67 1.50
C ARG A 74 -9.89 -14.04 0.74
N CYS A 75 -9.04 -13.26 1.40
CA CYS A 75 -7.98 -12.50 0.73
C CYS A 75 -6.93 -13.41 0.06
N LYS A 76 -6.87 -13.39 -1.27
CA LYS A 76 -5.86 -14.09 -2.08
C LYS A 76 -4.79 -13.15 -2.62
N ALA A 77 -5.05 -11.85 -2.65
CA ALA A 77 -4.07 -10.83 -2.98
C ALA A 77 -4.45 -9.50 -2.32
N ALA A 78 -3.43 -8.74 -1.94
CA ALA A 78 -3.58 -7.34 -1.56
C ALA A 78 -2.80 -6.47 -2.56
N VAL A 79 -3.31 -5.28 -2.87
CA VAL A 79 -2.59 -4.26 -3.62
C VAL A 79 -2.41 -3.06 -2.71
N TYR A 80 -1.17 -2.59 -2.59
CA TYR A 80 -0.83 -1.39 -1.84
C TYR A 80 -0.02 -0.44 -2.71
N GLY A 81 -0.40 0.84 -2.76
CA GLY A 81 -0.07 1.68 -3.90
C GLY A 81 -0.15 3.17 -3.63
N LEU A 82 0.82 3.96 -4.08
CA LEU A 82 0.62 5.41 -4.22
C LEU A 82 -0.20 5.65 -5.49
N ILE A 83 -1.35 6.31 -5.35
CA ILE A 83 -2.27 6.58 -6.46
C ILE A 83 -2.44 8.09 -6.65
N GLY A 84 -2.30 8.58 -7.88
CA GLY A 84 -2.67 9.96 -8.24
C GLY A 84 -1.76 11.08 -7.70
N GLY A 85 -0.54 10.77 -7.24
CA GLY A 85 0.52 11.76 -7.01
C GLY A 85 0.32 12.75 -5.84
N ARG A 86 -0.75 12.62 -5.04
CA ARG A 86 -1.02 13.45 -3.85
C ARG A 86 -0.87 12.69 -2.53
N ASP A 87 0.12 11.80 -2.43
CA ASP A 87 0.32 10.95 -1.24
C ASP A 87 -0.93 10.17 -0.80
N VAL A 88 -1.82 9.86 -1.76
CA VAL A 88 -2.99 9.02 -1.52
C VAL A 88 -2.57 7.57 -1.71
N PHE A 89 -2.68 6.75 -0.66
CA PHE A 89 -2.42 5.33 -0.79
C PHE A 89 -3.71 4.56 -1.06
N THR A 90 -3.59 3.49 -1.83
CA THR A 90 -4.65 2.51 -2.01
C THR A 90 -4.30 1.26 -1.21
N CYS A 91 -5.30 0.64 -0.61
CA CYS A 91 -5.22 -0.71 -0.09
C CYS A 91 -6.44 -1.46 -0.61
N GLU A 92 -6.21 -2.46 -1.45
CA GLU A 92 -7.26 -3.19 -2.15
C GLU A 92 -7.10 -4.68 -1.89
N LEU A 93 -8.18 -5.35 -1.50
CA LEU A 93 -8.18 -6.77 -1.21
C LEU A 93 -8.98 -7.54 -2.26
N TYR A 94 -8.42 -8.67 -2.70
CA TYR A 94 -8.96 -9.47 -3.79
C TYR A 94 -9.15 -10.93 -3.35
N GLU A 95 -10.28 -11.51 -3.76
CA GLU A 95 -10.62 -12.92 -3.46
C GLU A 95 -10.07 -13.88 -4.53
N THR A 96 -9.62 -13.33 -5.64
CA THR A 96 -8.99 -14.06 -6.74
C THR A 96 -7.75 -13.30 -7.22
N THR A 97 -6.81 -13.99 -7.84
CA THR A 97 -5.57 -13.38 -8.34
C THR A 97 -5.05 -14.11 -9.56
N THR A 98 -4.33 -13.40 -10.42
CA THR A 98 -3.60 -13.95 -11.56
C THR A 98 -2.29 -13.17 -11.70
N VAL A 99 -1.21 -13.87 -12.03
CA VAL A 99 0.12 -13.27 -12.22
C VAL A 99 0.49 -13.11 -13.70
N ASN A 100 -0.33 -13.66 -14.60
CA ASN A 100 -0.03 -13.68 -16.05
C ASN A 100 -0.46 -12.41 -16.79
N GLN A 101 -1.32 -11.59 -16.18
CA GLN A 101 -1.97 -10.43 -16.83
C GLN A 101 -1.85 -9.17 -15.96
N LEU A 102 -0.75 -9.04 -15.23
CA LEU A 102 -0.50 -7.88 -14.40
C LEU A 102 -0.32 -6.63 -15.25
N ILE A 103 -0.88 -5.52 -14.78
CA ILE A 103 -0.70 -4.21 -15.41
C ILE A 103 0.49 -3.50 -14.74
N TYR A 104 1.28 -2.77 -15.53
CA TYR A 104 2.33 -1.93 -14.97
C TYR A 104 1.71 -0.69 -14.34
N VAL A 105 1.98 -0.45 -13.06
CA VAL A 105 1.53 0.75 -12.36
C VAL A 105 2.65 1.19 -11.43
N PRO A 106 3.35 2.29 -11.73
CA PRO A 106 4.45 2.77 -10.89
C PRO A 106 4.00 3.04 -9.45
N ASN A 107 4.86 2.73 -8.48
CA ASN A 107 4.65 2.91 -7.05
C ASN A 107 3.44 2.14 -6.50
N VAL A 108 3.09 1.02 -7.14
CA VAL A 108 2.02 0.12 -6.70
C VAL A 108 2.54 -1.31 -6.69
N ASN A 109 2.31 -2.02 -5.58
CA ASN A 109 2.81 -3.36 -5.38
C ASN A 109 1.65 -4.32 -5.12
N ILE A 110 1.79 -5.55 -5.63
CA ILE A 110 0.89 -6.66 -5.33
C ILE A 110 1.55 -7.59 -4.33
N TYR A 111 0.79 -8.01 -3.32
CA TYR A 111 1.22 -8.92 -2.27
C TYR A 111 0.36 -10.17 -2.29
N LEU A 112 0.97 -11.32 -2.56
CA LEU A 112 0.31 -12.63 -2.50
C LEU A 112 0.68 -13.35 -1.20
N PRO A 113 -0.27 -13.65 -0.29
CA PRO A 113 0.04 -14.21 1.01
C PRO A 113 0.64 -15.62 0.88
N LYS A 114 1.77 -15.87 1.53
CA LYS A 114 2.45 -17.17 1.58
C LYS A 114 1.76 -18.12 2.57
N ARG A 115 0.48 -18.44 2.34
CA ARG A 115 -0.35 -19.23 3.28
C ARG A 115 0.21 -20.63 3.56
N LYS A 116 0.81 -21.28 2.56
CA LYS A 116 1.34 -22.66 2.71
C LYS A 116 2.58 -22.75 3.60
N SER A 117 3.44 -21.74 3.62
CA SER A 117 4.65 -21.73 4.46
C SER A 117 4.42 -21.16 5.86
N GLY A 118 3.25 -20.55 6.09
CA GLY A 118 2.92 -19.85 7.33
C GLY A 118 3.69 -18.53 7.47
N CYS A 119 3.00 -17.48 7.91
CA CYS A 119 3.64 -16.24 8.35
C CYS A 119 4.10 -16.44 9.81
N LYS A 120 5.41 -16.44 10.07
CA LYS A 120 5.97 -16.57 11.45
C LYS A 120 5.97 -15.24 12.23
N VAL A 121 5.50 -14.17 11.61
CA VAL A 121 5.48 -12.83 12.18
C VAL A 121 4.21 -12.70 13.00
N TYR A 122 4.32 -12.16 14.21
CA TYR A 122 3.14 -11.87 15.01
C TYR A 122 2.48 -10.58 14.51
N TYR A 123 1.19 -10.65 14.13
CA TYR A 123 0.47 -9.51 13.54
C TYR A 123 -0.92 -9.27 14.13
N ASP A 124 -1.30 -10.00 15.18
CA ASP A 124 -2.63 -9.84 15.79
C ASP A 124 -2.84 -8.44 16.38
N HIS A 125 -1.77 -7.83 16.87
CA HIS A 125 -1.75 -6.46 17.39
C HIS A 125 -1.97 -5.37 16.32
N ILE A 126 -1.78 -5.67 15.03
CA ILE A 126 -1.94 -4.69 13.95
C ILE A 126 -3.43 -4.55 13.64
N GLN A 127 -3.97 -3.34 13.77
CA GLN A 127 -5.38 -3.08 13.51
C GLN A 127 -5.72 -3.28 12.02
N SER A 128 -6.83 -3.98 11.75
CA SER A 128 -7.34 -4.14 10.39
C SER A 128 -7.93 -2.83 9.87
N SER A 129 -7.69 -2.53 8.60
CA SER A 129 -8.27 -1.39 7.90
C SER A 129 -9.78 -1.58 7.71
N LYS A 130 -10.55 -0.50 7.86
CA LYS A 130 -11.97 -0.50 7.49
C LYS A 130 -12.11 -0.52 5.98
N LEU A 131 -12.89 -1.48 5.48
CA LEU A 131 -13.10 -1.69 4.05
C LEU A 131 -14.42 -1.06 3.60
N THR A 132 -14.45 -0.58 2.37
CA THR A 132 -15.62 -0.07 1.66
C THR A 132 -15.63 -0.61 0.23
N ASP A 133 -16.79 -0.50 -0.42
CA ASP A 133 -16.92 -0.75 -1.85
C ASP A 133 -16.58 0.53 -2.62
N ARG A 134 -15.44 0.54 -3.30
CA ARG A 134 -14.99 1.60 -4.22
C ARG A 134 -14.56 1.02 -5.57
N GLN A 135 -15.21 -0.06 -6.01
CA GLN A 135 -14.83 -0.76 -7.25
C GLN A 135 -14.82 0.14 -8.49
N GLU A 136 -15.73 1.11 -8.59
CA GLU A 136 -15.80 2.02 -9.73
C GLU A 136 -14.58 2.96 -9.80
N GLU A 137 -14.16 3.52 -8.67
CA GLU A 137 -12.99 4.39 -8.57
C GLU A 137 -11.70 3.63 -8.96
N ILE A 138 -11.56 2.40 -8.46
CA ILE A 138 -10.44 1.52 -8.80
C ILE A 138 -10.43 1.19 -10.29
N THR A 139 -11.59 0.89 -10.87
CA THR A 139 -11.72 0.60 -12.31
C THR A 139 -11.29 1.82 -13.14
N LYS A 140 -11.80 3.01 -12.81
CA LYS A 140 -11.43 4.27 -13.48
C LYS A 140 -9.92 4.53 -13.41
N ARG A 141 -9.31 4.32 -12.24
CA ARG A 141 -7.86 4.44 -12.03
C ARG A 141 -7.09 3.50 -12.97
N LYS A 142 -7.47 2.22 -13.03
CA LYS A 142 -6.80 1.21 -13.87
C LYS A 142 -6.93 1.53 -15.36
N VAL A 143 -8.11 1.98 -15.82
CA VAL A 143 -8.31 2.45 -17.20
C VAL A 143 -7.38 3.61 -17.53
N SER A 144 -7.24 4.57 -16.62
CA SER A 144 -6.37 5.73 -16.81
C SER A 144 -4.91 5.29 -17.02
N TYR A 145 -4.38 4.41 -16.17
CA TYR A 145 -3.02 3.88 -16.34
C TYR A 145 -2.85 3.12 -17.66
N LEU A 146 -3.80 2.24 -18.03
CA LEU A 146 -3.75 1.52 -19.31
C LEU A 146 -3.76 2.47 -20.51
N THR A 147 -4.53 3.55 -20.43
CA THR A 147 -4.58 4.58 -21.47
C THR A 147 -3.22 5.28 -21.60
N LEU A 148 -2.62 5.67 -20.48
CA LEU A 148 -1.29 6.31 -20.46
C LEU A 148 -0.19 5.40 -21.00
N LEU A 149 -0.25 4.10 -20.70
CA LEU A 149 0.73 3.12 -21.22
C LEU A 149 0.59 2.85 -22.71
N GLY A 150 -0.64 2.96 -23.24
CA GLY A 150 -0.90 2.83 -24.68
C GLY A 150 -0.50 4.07 -25.49
N GLN A 151 -0.28 5.21 -24.85
CA GLN A 151 0.11 6.44 -25.54
C GLN A 151 1.58 6.39 -25.99
N ARG A 152 1.84 6.80 -27.23
CA ARG A 152 3.20 7.04 -27.69
C ARG A 152 3.81 8.18 -26.89
N ASN A 153 4.93 7.91 -26.21
CA ASN A 153 5.71 8.96 -25.58
C ASN A 153 6.41 9.79 -26.66
N HIS A 154 5.85 10.96 -26.97
CA HIS A 154 6.41 11.89 -27.95
C HIS A 154 7.76 12.49 -27.55
N PHE A 155 8.21 12.28 -26.30
CA PHE A 155 9.51 12.71 -25.80
C PHE A 155 10.54 11.57 -25.72
N ALA A 156 10.12 10.33 -26.00
CA ALA A 156 11.04 9.21 -26.19
C ALA A 156 11.60 9.24 -27.61
N PHE A 157 12.43 10.25 -27.91
CA PHE A 157 13.27 10.23 -29.10
C PHE A 157 14.50 9.37 -28.78
N GLY A 158 14.50 8.13 -29.28
CA GLY A 158 15.61 7.18 -29.20
C GLY A 158 15.65 6.36 -30.47
#